data_AF-A0ABD5F1Q0-F1
#
_entry.id   AF-A0ABD5F1Q0-F1
#
_cell.length_a   1.000
_cell.length_b   1.000
_cell.length_c   1.000
_cell.angle_alpha   90.00
_cell.angle_beta   90.00
_cell.angle_gamma   90.00
#
_symmetry.space_group_name_H-M   'P 1'
#
loop_
_entity.id
_entity.type
_entity.pdbx_description
1 polymer ?
#
loop_
_entity_poly.entity_id
_entity_poly.type
_entity_poly.pdbx_seq_one_letter_code
_entity_poly.pdbx_strand_id
1 'polypeptide(L)'
;EQAAQVTEARNVLDISATVLTAAIPAAIIASFTQPPPVGQALKTGIEIGAVAGSVPRCVLTMDMLGLHTLRNASQIQNAISKYNALAADVAGD
;
A
#
# COMPACT_ATOMS: atom_id res chain seq x y z
N GLU A 1 -10.12 -14.84 3.39
CA GLU A 1 -10.01 -13.71 2.44
C GLU A 1 -9.30 -12.48 2.99
N GLN A 2 -9.64 -11.96 4.18
CA GLN A 2 -8.99 -10.76 4.73
C GLN A 2 -7.45 -10.85 4.79
N ALA A 3 -6.90 -11.99 5.21
CA ALA A 3 -5.46 -12.22 5.23
C ALA A 3 -4.80 -12.18 3.84
N ALA A 4 -5.53 -12.59 2.79
CA ALA A 4 -5.03 -12.56 1.42
C ALA A 4 -4.95 -11.12 0.89
N GLN A 5 -5.94 -10.28 1.20
CA GLN A 5 -5.95 -8.86 0.82
C GLN A 5 -4.81 -8.07 1.49
N VAL A 6 -4.55 -8.34 2.78
CA VAL A 6 -3.41 -7.73 3.49
C VAL A 6 -2.08 -8.23 2.91
N THR A 7 -1.97 -9.52 2.61
CA THR A 7 -0.77 -10.11 2.01
C THR A 7 -0.46 -9.52 0.63
N GLU A 8 -1.48 -9.36 -0.21
CA GLU A 8 -1.33 -8.79 -1.55
C GLU A 8 -0.93 -7.32 -1.49
N ALA A 9 -1.58 -6.53 -0.64
CA ALA A 9 -1.21 -5.13 -0.46
C ALA A 9 0.21 -4.96 0.10
N ARG A 10 0.63 -5.83 1.04
CA ARG A 10 2.02 -5.87 1.51
C ARG A 10 3.00 -6.17 0.38
N ASN A 11 2.68 -7.14 -0.47
CA ASN A 11 3.53 -7.50 -1.61
C ASN A 11 3.68 -6.32 -2.60
N VAL A 12 2.58 -5.62 -2.91
CA VAL A 12 2.62 -4.43 -3.77
C VAL A 12 3.46 -3.32 -3.12
N LEU A 13 3.32 -3.12 -1.81
CA LEU A 13 4.12 -2.13 -1.08
C LEU A 13 5.61 -2.50 -1.10
N ASP A 14 5.96 -3.77 -0.86
CA ASP A 14 7.35 -4.24 -0.88
C ASP A 14 8.00 -4.08 -2.27
N ILE A 15 7.27 -4.41 -3.34
CA ILE A 15 7.73 -4.21 -4.72
C ILE A 15 7.94 -2.72 -5.00
N SER A 16 6.97 -1.88 -4.60
CA SER A 16 7.07 -0.42 -4.80
C SER A 16 8.27 0.19 -4.08
N ALA A 17 8.52 -0.25 -2.83
CA ALA A 17 9.63 0.18 -2.01
C ALA A 17 10.97 -0.26 -2.61
N THR A 18 11.01 -1.48 -3.16
CA THR A 18 12.19 -2.00 -3.87
C THR A 18 12.52 -1.15 -5.09
N VAL A 19 11.54 -0.83 -5.93
CA VAL A 19 11.72 0.03 -7.11
C VAL A 19 12.22 1.42 -6.71
N LEU A 20 11.61 2.02 -5.70
CA LEU A 20 11.98 3.36 -5.22
C LEU A 20 13.41 3.38 -4.66
N THR A 21 13.79 2.33 -3.92
CA THR A 21 15.14 2.18 -3.35
C THR A 21 16.19 1.96 -4.44
N ALA A 22 15.88 1.15 -5.46
CA ALA A 22 16.78 0.89 -6.58
C ALA A 22 17.00 2.12 -7.47
N ALA A 23 16.04 3.06 -7.50
CA ALA A 23 16.16 4.30 -8.26
C ALA A 23 17.20 5.26 -7.68
N ILE A 24 17.47 5.22 -6.37
CA ILE A 24 18.41 6.14 -5.70
C ILE A 24 19.85 5.96 -6.24
N PRO A 25 20.44 4.75 -6.24
CA PRO A 25 21.75 4.53 -6.84
C PRO A 25 21.79 4.90 -8.33
N ALA A 26 20.75 4.56 -9.09
CA ALA A 26 20.68 4.84 -10.53
C ALA A 26 20.70 6.35 -10.81
N ALA A 27 19.94 7.14 -10.05
CA ALA A 27 19.90 8.60 -10.16
C ALA A 27 21.25 9.23 -9.77
N ILE A 28 21.92 8.71 -8.73
CA ILE A 28 23.26 9.14 -8.33
C ILE A 28 24.27 8.86 -9.46
N ILE A 29 24.31 7.62 -9.98
CA ILE A 29 25.23 7.22 -11.05
C ILE A 29 25.01 8.08 -12.30
N ALA A 30 23.76 8.35 -12.68
CA ALA A 30 23.43 9.21 -13.80
C ALA A 30 23.99 10.64 -13.64
N SER A 31 23.98 11.16 -12.41
CA SER A 31 24.50 12.49 -12.08
C SER A 31 26.03 12.55 -12.10
N PHE A 32 26.71 11.45 -11.78
CA PHE A 32 28.18 11.39 -11.72
C PHE A 32 28.85 10.98 -13.05
N THR A 33 28.18 10.16 -13.86
CA THR A 33 28.76 9.60 -15.08
C THR A 33 28.55 10.48 -16.31
N GLN A 34 27.56 11.37 -16.31
CA GLN A 34 27.28 12.26 -17.42
C GLN A 34 27.43 13.73 -17.02
N PRO A 35 28.10 14.55 -17.85
CA PRO A 35 28.26 15.97 -17.55
C PRO A 35 26.90 16.70 -17.56
N PRO A 36 26.77 17.79 -16.78
CA PRO A 36 25.61 18.69 -16.89
C PRO A 36 25.51 19.24 -18.32
N PRO A 37 24.30 19.39 -18.89
CA PRO A 37 22.97 19.23 -18.29
C PRO A 37 22.37 17.82 -18.40
N VAL A 38 23.00 16.90 -19.13
CA VAL A 38 22.42 15.59 -19.49
C VAL A 38 22.27 14.69 -18.26
N GLY A 39 23.28 14.63 -17.37
CA GLY A 39 23.21 13.81 -16.15
C GLY A 39 22.11 14.25 -15.18
N GLN A 40 21.87 15.56 -15.08
CA GLN A 40 20.77 16.12 -14.28
C GLN A 40 19.40 15.75 -14.84
N ALA A 41 19.21 15.87 -16.16
CA ALA A 41 17.97 15.48 -16.80
C ALA A 41 17.69 13.98 -16.64
N LEU A 42 18.72 13.14 -16.74
CA LEU A 42 18.60 11.69 -16.58
C LEU A 42 18.27 11.30 -15.12
N LYS A 43 18.92 11.92 -14.15
CA LYS A 43 18.59 11.79 -12.71
C LYS A 43 17.11 12.09 -12.46
N THR A 44 16.64 13.25 -12.91
CA THR A 44 15.24 13.65 -12.73
C THR A 44 14.29 12.70 -13.46
N GLY A 45 14.64 12.22 -14.66
CA GLY A 45 13.86 11.23 -15.38
C GLY A 45 13.72 9.90 -14.62
N ILE A 46 14.80 9.42 -14.01
CA ILE A 46 14.79 8.20 -13.18
C ILE A 46 13.91 8.40 -11.94
N GLU A 47 14.05 9.53 -11.23
CA GLU A 47 13.26 9.86 -10.06
C GLU A 47 11.77 9.94 -10.39
N ILE A 48 11.40 10.63 -11.48
CA ILE A 48 10.02 10.74 -11.94
C ILE A 48 9.48 9.36 -12.33
N GLY A 49 10.24 8.58 -13.10
CA GLY A 49 9.83 7.24 -13.53
C GLY A 49 9.59 6.31 -12.35
N ALA A 50 10.46 6.33 -11.35
CA ALA A 50 10.32 5.53 -10.15
C ALA A 50 9.08 5.91 -9.34
N VAL A 51 8.83 7.20 -9.14
CA VAL A 51 7.65 7.70 -8.43
C VAL A 51 6.37 7.37 -9.21
N ALA A 52 6.35 7.62 -10.52
CA ALA A 52 5.19 7.37 -11.37
C ALA A 52 4.85 5.87 -11.48
N GLY A 53 5.85 4.99 -11.48
CA GLY A 53 5.63 3.54 -11.53
C GLY A 53 5.17 2.91 -10.21
N SER A 54 5.57 3.50 -9.08
CA SER A 54 5.38 2.89 -7.74
C SER A 54 4.19 3.48 -6.97
N VAL A 55 4.09 4.81 -6.89
CA VAL A 55 3.15 5.50 -6.00
C VAL A 55 1.68 5.24 -6.36
N PRO A 56 1.25 5.35 -7.64
CA PRO A 56 -0.17 5.14 -7.97
C PRO A 56 -0.67 3.74 -7.61
N ARG A 57 0.17 2.72 -7.78
CA ARG A 57 -0.18 1.33 -7.44
C ARG A 57 -0.35 1.15 -5.93
N CYS A 58 0.52 1.75 -5.12
CA CYS A 58 0.40 1.70 -3.67
C CYS A 58 -0.83 2.45 -3.14
N VAL A 59 -1.15 3.61 -3.72
CA VAL A 59 -2.35 4.36 -3.33
C VAL A 59 -3.61 3.52 -3.60
N LEU A 60 -3.72 2.91 -4.78
CA LEU A 60 -4.88 2.09 -5.15
C LEU A 60 -5.05 0.87 -4.24
N THR A 61 -3.95 0.18 -3.87
CA THR A 61 -4.04 -1.00 -3.00
C THR A 61 -4.35 -0.63 -1.54
N MET A 62 -3.82 0.49 -1.05
CA MET A 62 -4.19 1.01 0.28
C MET A 62 -5.66 1.43 0.34
N ASP A 63 -6.20 2.03 -0.73
CA ASP A 63 -7.61 2.44 -0.79
C ASP A 63 -8.56 1.23 -0.78
N MET A 64 -8.23 0.20 -1.56
CA MET A 64 -8.92 -1.10 -1.52
C MET A 64 -8.89 -1.72 -0.12
N LEU A 65 -7.72 -1.74 0.53
CA LEU A 65 -7.61 -2.21 1.92
C LEU A 65 -8.51 -1.40 2.86
N GLY A 66 -8.56 -0.08 2.74
CA GLY A 66 -9.44 0.77 3.53
C GLY A 66 -10.91 0.36 3.41
N LEU A 67 -11.40 0.17 2.18
CA LEU A 67 -12.76 -0.30 1.91
C LEU A 67 -13.04 -1.69 2.51
N HIS A 68 -12.09 -2.61 2.40
CA HIS A 68 -12.22 -3.94 3.01
C HIS A 68 -12.24 -3.85 4.53
N THR A 69 -11.40 -3.01 5.13
CA THR A 69 -11.33 -2.82 6.59
C THR A 69 -12.65 -2.28 7.13
N LEU A 70 -13.30 -1.34 6.42
CA LEU A 70 -14.63 -0.84 6.77
C LEU A 70 -15.71 -1.94 6.73
N ARG A 71 -15.71 -2.78 5.68
CA ARG A 71 -16.63 -3.93 5.59
C ARG A 71 -16.40 -4.93 6.71
N ASN A 72 -15.14 -5.21 7.03
CA ASN A 72 -14.77 -6.13 8.11
C ASN A 72 -15.20 -5.59 9.48
N ALA A 73 -15.03 -4.29 9.73
CA ALA A 73 -15.49 -3.64 10.95
C ALA A 73 -17.01 -3.74 11.10
N SER A 74 -17.78 -3.56 10.02
CA SER A 74 -19.24 -3.73 10.04
C SER A 74 -19.64 -5.18 10.34
N GLN A 75 -18.96 -6.18 9.77
CA GLN A 75 -19.21 -7.58 10.09
C GLN A 75 -18.94 -7.91 11.55
N ILE A 76 -17.85 -7.38 12.12
CA ILE A 76 -17.51 -7.54 13.53
C ILE A 76 -18.60 -6.90 14.42
N GLN A 77 -19.04 -5.67 14.11
CA GLN A 77 -20.13 -5.02 14.85
C GLN A 77 -21.44 -5.81 14.80
N ASN A 78 -21.79 -6.38 13.64
CA ASN A 78 -22.95 -7.25 13.50
C ASN A 78 -22.79 -8.54 14.32
N ALA A 79 -21.60 -9.14 14.35
CA ALA A 79 -21.33 -10.30 15.18
C ALA A 79 -21.46 -9.97 16.68
N ILE A 80 -20.86 -8.87 17.14
CA ILE A 80 -20.98 -8.37 18.52
C ILE A 80 -22.45 -8.17 18.90
N SER A 81 -23.24 -7.56 18.01
CA SER A 81 -24.67 -7.31 18.25
C SER A 81 -25.46 -8.62 18.43
N LYS A 82 -25.14 -9.65 17.65
CA LYS A 82 -25.74 -10.99 17.80
C LYS A 82 -25.33 -11.66 19.12
N TYR A 83 -24.07 -11.55 19.51
CA TYR A 83 -23.61 -12.07 20.80
C TYR A 83 -24.28 -11.35 21.98
N ASN A 84 -24.43 -10.03 21.91
CA ASN A 84 -25.16 -9.28 22.93
C ASN A 84 -26.64 -9.66 23.00
N ALA A 85 -27.29 -9.87 21.86
CA ALA A 85 -28.67 -10.34 21.83
C ALA A 85 -28.81 -11.74 22.47
N LEU A 86 -27.90 -12.66 22.17
CA LEU A 86 -27.87 -13.99 22.78
C LEU A 86 -27.61 -13.92 24.30
N ALA A 87 -26.69 -13.06 24.74
CA ALA A 87 -26.40 -12.87 26.16
C ALA A 87 -27.57 -12.24 26.92
N ALA A 88 -28.32 -11.33 26.29
CA ALA A 88 -29.52 -10.74 26.86
C ALA A 88 -30.69 -11.74 26.96
N ASP A 89 -30.82 -12.64 25.98
CA ASP A 89 -31.81 -13.72 25.96
C ASP A 89 -31.54 -14.74 27.09
N VAL A 90 -30.28 -15.14 27.28
CA VAL A 90 -29.87 -16.06 28.36
C VAL A 90 -29.96 -15.43 29.76
N ALA A 91 -29.89 -14.10 29.88
CA ALA A 91 -30.02 -13.40 31.16
C ALA A 91 -31.49 -13.10 31.55
N GLY A 92 -32.44 -13.35 30.65
CA GLY A 92 -33.87 -13.10 30.83
C GLY A 92 -34.69 -14.32 31.27
N ASP A 93 -34.07 -15.50 31.38
CA ASP A 93 -34.63 -16.77 31.89
C ASP A 93 -34.01 -17.09 33.27
#